data_AF-A0A2S2QCR6-F1
#
_entry.id   AF-A0A2S2QCR6-F1
#
_cell.length_a   1.000
_cell.length_b   1.000
_cell.length_c   1.000
_cell.angle_alpha   90.00
_cell.angle_beta   90.00
_cell.angle_gamma   90.00
#
_symmetry.space_group_name_H-M   'P 1'
#
loop_
_entity.id
_entity.type
_entity.pdbx_description
1 polymer ?
#
loop_
_entity_poly.entity_id
_entity_poly.type
_entity_poly.pdbx_seq_one_letter_code
_entity_poly.pdbx_strand_id
1 'polypeptide(L)'
;MNEKNLMCIIFRHLKKFYDISRPIGLIQVLGDASGMICMPYLIVLCIQKNGSVFNTETIRFVFTLGIAGLQSYMYCNLFQLVSDKKEAVNFAIYSCDWTRMNIRIKKLILLLMRMNTACDNLKLKVTPSKNIDLPMLANVIRSSYSILSVIINRKN
;
A
#
# COMPACT_ATOMS: atom_id res chain seq x y z
N MET A 1 14.79 27.12 22.80
CA MET A 1 14.67 26.12 21.72
C MET A 1 13.51 26.54 20.81
N ASN A 2 13.80 26.91 19.57
CA ASN A 2 12.90 27.70 18.70
C ASN A 2 11.93 26.76 17.95
N GLU A 3 10.61 27.02 17.94
CA GLU A 3 9.58 26.18 17.28
C GLU A 3 9.92 25.78 15.84
N LYS A 4 10.65 26.66 15.12
CA LYS A 4 11.12 26.41 13.75
C LYS A 4 12.08 25.22 13.64
N ASN A 5 12.94 25.00 14.64
CA ASN A 5 13.85 23.86 14.66
C ASN A 5 13.10 22.56 14.94
N LEU A 6 12.09 22.60 15.82
CA LEU A 6 11.28 21.43 16.14
C LEU A 6 10.51 20.93 14.91
N MET A 7 9.86 21.84 14.17
CA MET A 7 9.12 21.46 12.96
C MET A 7 10.05 20.90 11.87
N CYS A 8 11.24 21.48 11.71
CA CYS A 8 12.22 21.02 10.73
C CYS A 8 12.78 19.63 11.08
N ILE A 9 12.94 19.33 12.38
CA ILE A 9 13.37 18.01 12.87
C ILE A 9 12.29 16.96 12.65
N ILE A 10 11.04 17.25 13.06
CA ILE A 10 9.89 16.35 12.87
C ILE A 10 9.72 16.02 11.38
N PHE A 11 9.77 17.03 10.52
CA PHE A 11 9.63 16.85 9.08
C PHE A 11 10.76 16.00 8.48
N ARG A 12 12.01 16.19 8.93
CA ARG A 12 13.15 15.40 8.46
C ARG A 12 13.01 13.93 8.83
N HIS A 13 12.52 13.64 10.03
CA HIS A 13 12.23 12.27 10.46
C HIS A 13 11.10 11.65 9.64
N LEU A 14 10.02 12.41 9.40
CA LEU A 14 8.87 11.93 8.62
C LEU A 14 9.25 11.64 7.17
N LYS A 15 10.08 12.50 6.55
CA LYS A 15 10.61 12.28 5.20
C LYS A 15 11.49 11.04 5.13
N LYS A 16 12.41 10.85 6.08
CA LYS A 16 13.26 9.65 6.13
C LYS A 16 12.42 8.37 6.30
N PHE A 17 11.43 8.41 7.19
CA PHE A 17 10.53 7.29 7.43
C PHE A 17 9.75 6.93 6.16
N TYR A 18 9.21 7.93 5.45
CA TYR A 18 8.45 7.73 4.23
C TYR A 18 9.32 7.22 3.07
N ASP A 19 10.53 7.75 2.91
CA ASP A 19 11.44 7.35 1.83
C ASP A 19 11.91 5.89 2.00
N ILE A 20 12.07 5.44 3.24
CA ILE A 20 12.43 4.06 3.58
C ILE A 20 11.20 3.12 3.51
N SER A 21 10.03 3.55 3.97
CA SER A 21 8.83 2.70 3.99
C SER A 21 8.26 2.43 2.60
N ARG A 22 8.48 3.36 1.66
CA ARG A 22 8.02 3.28 0.27
C ARG A 22 8.50 2.01 -0.48
N PRO A 23 9.81 1.70 -0.58
CA PRO A 23 10.29 0.48 -1.23
C PRO A 23 9.90 -0.78 -0.46
N ILE A 24 9.82 -0.72 0.88
CA ILE A 24 9.43 -1.86 1.72
C ILE A 24 7.99 -2.27 1.43
N GLY A 25 7.06 -1.30 1.43
CA GLY A 25 5.66 -1.56 1.09
C GLY A 25 5.48 -2.11 -0.32
N LEU A 26 6.25 -1.62 -1.29
CA LEU A 26 6.23 -2.12 -2.67
C LEU A 26 6.64 -3.58 -2.78
N ILE A 27 7.81 -3.92 -2.22
CA ILE A 27 8.35 -5.28 -2.27
C ILE A 27 7.39 -6.25 -1.58
N GLN A 28 6.79 -5.80 -0.47
CA GLN A 28 5.86 -6.62 0.28
C GLN A 28 4.56 -6.88 -0.48
N VAL A 29 3.95 -5.86 -1.09
CA VAL A 29 2.72 -6.02 -1.89
C VAL A 29 2.97 -6.93 -3.12
N LEU A 30 4.14 -6.82 -3.75
CA LEU A 30 4.52 -7.70 -4.85
C LEU A 30 4.70 -9.16 -4.38
N GLY A 31 5.34 -9.36 -3.22
CA GLY A 31 5.47 -10.67 -2.59
C GLY A 31 4.12 -11.29 -2.27
N ASP A 32 3.25 -10.54 -1.61
CA ASP A 32 1.90 -10.97 -1.25
C ASP A 32 1.07 -11.33 -2.49
N ALA A 33 1.13 -10.52 -3.56
CA ALA A 33 0.44 -10.80 -4.82
C ALA A 33 0.89 -12.12 -5.46
N SER A 34 2.20 -12.40 -5.45
CA SER A 34 2.74 -13.67 -5.97
C SER A 34 2.27 -14.87 -5.14
N GLY A 35 2.22 -14.71 -3.81
CA GLY A 35 1.71 -15.72 -2.88
C GLY A 35 0.23 -15.99 -3.09
N MET A 36 -0.59 -14.96 -3.25
CA MET A 36 -2.04 -15.11 -3.48
C MET A 36 -2.36 -15.83 -4.81
N ILE A 37 -1.48 -15.78 -5.81
CA ILE A 37 -1.65 -16.52 -7.07
C ILE A 37 -1.22 -17.99 -6.91
N CYS A 38 -0.06 -18.24 -6.29
CA CYS A 38 0.51 -19.60 -6.21
C CYS A 38 -0.14 -20.48 -5.12
N MET A 39 -0.50 -19.90 -3.97
CA MET A 39 -0.95 -20.66 -2.81
C MET A 39 -2.29 -21.41 -3.00
N PRO A 40 -3.32 -20.85 -3.66
CA PRO A 40 -4.57 -21.58 -3.94
C PRO A 40 -4.35 -22.85 -4.78
N TYR A 41 -3.41 -22.81 -5.73
CA TYR A 41 -3.07 -23.97 -6.55
C TYR A 41 -2.44 -25.08 -5.71
N LEU A 42 -1.53 -24.73 -4.79
CA LEU A 42 -0.90 -25.69 -3.86
C LEU A 42 -1.92 -26.32 -2.91
N ILE A 43 -2.92 -25.56 -2.46
CA ILE A 43 -4.04 -26.06 -1.63
C ILE A 43 -4.83 -27.12 -2.41
N VAL A 44 -5.21 -26.84 -3.66
CA VAL A 44 -5.95 -27.81 -4.51
C VAL A 44 -5.15 -29.08 -4.75
N LEU A 45 -3.84 -28.97 -5.03
CA LEU A 45 -2.97 -30.13 -5.20
C LEU A 45 -2.84 -30.96 -3.91
N CYS A 46 -2.71 -30.32 -2.75
CA CYS A 46 -2.65 -31.02 -1.46
C CYS A 46 -3.93 -31.79 -1.15
N ILE A 47 -5.09 -31.20 -1.43
CA ILE A 47 -6.39 -31.87 -1.24
C ILE A 47 -6.50 -33.09 -2.16
N GLN A 48 -6.08 -32.96 -3.43
CA GLN A 48 -6.10 -34.09 -4.38
C GLN A 48 -5.16 -35.22 -3.98
N LYS A 49 -3.96 -34.90 -3.48
CA LYS A 49 -2.97 -35.90 -3.09
C LYS A 49 -3.37 -36.67 -1.82
N ASN A 50 -3.91 -35.97 -0.83
CA ASN A 50 -4.16 -36.56 0.49
C ASN A 50 -5.62 -37.00 0.67
N GLY A 51 -6.52 -36.66 -0.25
CA GLY A 51 -7.93 -37.04 -0.21
C GLY A 51 -8.74 -36.42 0.94
N SER A 52 -8.10 -35.63 1.82
CA SER A 52 -8.73 -34.99 2.97
C SER A 52 -8.36 -33.51 3.04
N VAL A 53 -9.37 -32.68 3.34
CA VAL A 53 -9.22 -31.24 3.55
C VAL A 53 -8.54 -30.94 4.89
N PHE A 54 -8.68 -31.82 5.88
CA PHE A 54 -8.14 -31.65 7.23
C PHE A 54 -6.70 -32.16 7.38
N ASN A 55 -5.87 -31.90 6.39
CA ASN A 55 -4.45 -32.20 6.48
C ASN A 55 -3.67 -31.02 7.09
N THR A 56 -2.65 -31.32 7.89
CA THR A 56 -1.79 -30.32 8.53
C THR A 56 -1.19 -29.33 7.52
N GLU A 57 -0.78 -29.81 6.35
CA GLU A 57 -0.20 -28.95 5.30
C GLU A 57 -1.25 -28.03 4.67
N THR A 58 -2.46 -28.53 4.40
CA THR A 58 -3.57 -27.72 3.86
C THR A 58 -3.94 -26.61 4.82
N ILE A 59 -4.04 -26.91 6.12
CA ILE A 59 -4.34 -25.94 7.17
C ILE A 59 -3.25 -24.85 7.22
N ARG A 60 -1.97 -25.23 7.18
CA ARG A 60 -0.84 -24.28 7.14
C ARG A 60 -0.91 -23.31 5.96
N PHE A 61 -1.25 -23.81 4.76
CA PHE A 61 -1.36 -22.96 3.57
C PHE A 61 -2.54 -21.99 3.68
N VAL A 62 -3.69 -22.43 4.19
CA VAL A 62 -4.86 -21.56 4.41
C VAL A 62 -4.56 -20.48 5.43
N PHE A 63 -3.91 -20.82 6.55
CA PHE A 63 -3.50 -19.83 7.56
C PHE A 63 -2.50 -18.82 6.99
N THR A 64 -1.50 -19.28 6.24
CA THR A 64 -0.51 -18.40 5.59
C THR A 64 -1.19 -17.43 4.62
N LEU A 65 -2.15 -17.90 3.82
CA LEU A 65 -2.91 -17.07 2.90
C LEU A 65 -3.76 -16.02 3.63
N GLY A 66 -4.36 -16.38 4.77
CA GLY A 66 -5.12 -15.45 5.62
C GLY A 66 -4.23 -14.36 6.22
N ILE A 67 -3.05 -14.72 6.75
CA ILE A 67 -2.09 -13.77 7.33
C ILE A 67 -1.57 -12.81 6.25
N ALA A 68 -1.16 -13.32 5.08
CA ALA A 68 -0.71 -12.49 3.97
C ALA A 68 -1.81 -11.53 3.48
N GLY A 69 -3.05 -11.97 3.43
CA GLY A 69 -4.20 -11.11 3.09
C GLY A 69 -4.41 -9.98 4.11
N LEU A 70 -4.37 -10.30 5.41
CA LEU A 70 -4.50 -9.30 6.48
C LEU A 70 -3.34 -8.30 6.46
N GLN A 71 -2.12 -8.79 6.25
CA GLN A 71 -0.93 -7.96 6.12
C GLN A 71 -1.07 -7.00 4.94
N SER A 72 -1.39 -7.50 3.74
CA SER A 72 -1.60 -6.66 2.57
C SER A 72 -2.69 -5.60 2.80
N TYR A 73 -3.81 -5.97 3.43
CA TYR A 73 -4.88 -5.05 3.79
C TYR A 73 -4.42 -3.91 4.70
N MET A 74 -3.68 -4.22 5.77
CA MET A 74 -3.15 -3.22 6.69
C MET A 74 -2.22 -2.22 5.98
N TYR A 75 -1.34 -2.72 5.09
CA TYR A 75 -0.42 -1.87 4.35
C TYR A 75 -1.14 -0.97 3.34
N CYS A 76 -2.12 -1.51 2.61
CA CYS A 76 -2.95 -0.72 1.69
C CYS A 76 -3.71 0.38 2.43
N ASN A 77 -4.33 0.07 3.56
CA ASN A 77 -5.09 1.05 4.35
C ASN A 77 -4.18 2.16 4.91
N LEU A 78 -3.00 1.78 5.44
CA LEU A 78 -2.02 2.75 5.92
C LEU A 78 -1.59 3.70 4.80
N PHE A 79 -1.32 3.15 3.61
CA PHE A 79 -0.90 3.95 2.47
C PHE A 79 -1.99 4.91 1.99
N GLN A 80 -3.24 4.44 1.93
CA GLN A 80 -4.40 5.24 1.58
C GLN A 80 -4.62 6.38 2.58
N LEU A 81 -4.59 6.10 3.88
CA LEU A 81 -4.73 7.12 4.93
C LEU A 81 -3.66 8.21 4.81
N VAL A 82 -2.40 7.83 4.55
CA VAL A 82 -1.32 8.80 4.35
C VAL A 82 -1.56 9.66 3.11
N SER A 83 -2.07 9.05 2.03
CA SER A 83 -2.44 9.78 0.81
C SER A 83 -3.56 10.79 1.06
N ASP A 84 -4.63 10.39 1.74
CA ASP A 84 -5.79 11.24 2.04
C ASP A 84 -5.41 12.41 2.96
N LYS A 85 -4.60 12.15 3.99
CA LYS A 85 -4.11 13.21 4.89
C LYS A 85 -3.21 14.20 4.16
N LYS A 86 -2.38 13.73 3.23
CA LYS A 86 -1.55 14.61 2.40
C LYS A 86 -2.42 15.51 1.52
N GLU A 87 -3.46 14.97 0.90
CA GLU A 87 -4.38 15.75 0.06
C GLU A 87 -5.17 16.78 0.88
N ALA A 88 -5.66 16.39 2.06
CA ALA A 88 -6.34 17.31 2.98
C ALA A 88 -5.43 18.46 3.43
N VAL A 89 -4.15 18.18 3.74
CA VAL A 89 -3.16 19.22 4.08
C VAL A 89 -2.91 20.14 2.89
N ASN A 90 -2.79 19.60 1.68
CA ASN A 90 -2.62 20.40 0.47
C ASN A 90 -3.82 21.32 0.24
N PHE A 91 -5.04 20.79 0.36
CA PHE A 91 -6.28 21.54 0.22
C PHE A 91 -6.41 22.66 1.26
N ALA A 92 -6.06 22.38 2.53
CA ALA A 92 -6.09 23.37 3.60
C ALA A 92 -5.11 24.54 3.34
N ILE A 93 -3.94 24.25 2.77
CA ILE A 93 -2.95 25.28 2.41
C ILE A 93 -3.46 26.17 1.28
N TYR A 94 -4.06 25.57 0.24
CA TYR A 94 -4.63 26.33 -0.89
C TYR A 94 -5.85 27.16 -0.47
N SER A 95 -6.66 26.65 0.44
CA SER A 95 -7.88 27.31 0.93
C SER A 95 -7.61 28.38 2.00
N CYS A 96 -6.38 28.47 2.51
CA CYS A 96 -6.00 29.52 3.46
C CYS A 96 -5.69 30.84 2.73
N ASP A 97 -6.09 31.97 3.33
CA ASP A 97 -5.74 33.33 2.88
C ASP A 97 -4.23 33.65 3.05
N TRP A 98 -3.41 32.95 2.28
CA TRP A 98 -1.94 32.98 2.35
C TRP A 98 -1.36 34.37 2.09
N THR A 99 -2.07 35.24 1.36
CA THR A 99 -1.69 36.63 1.07
C THR A 99 -1.71 37.51 2.32
N ARG A 100 -2.66 37.30 3.24
CA ARG A 100 -2.81 38.08 4.49
C ARG A 100 -1.97 37.55 5.66
N MET A 101 -1.34 36.38 5.51
CA MET A 101 -0.54 35.76 6.58
C MET A 101 0.87 36.36 6.76
N ASN A 102 1.40 36.15 7.97
CA ASN A 102 2.73 36.61 8.38
C ASN A 102 3.86 35.94 7.56
N ILE A 103 5.01 36.61 7.37
CA ILE A 103 6.15 36.13 6.56
C ILE A 103 6.62 34.72 6.98
N ARG A 104 6.52 34.41 8.28
CA ARG A 104 6.89 33.08 8.82
C ARG A 104 5.99 31.97 8.27
N ILE A 105 4.68 32.21 8.20
CA ILE A 105 3.70 31.23 7.71
C ILE A 105 3.80 31.09 6.19
N LYS A 106 4.03 32.20 5.47
CA LYS A 106 4.30 32.19 4.03
C LYS A 106 5.51 31.31 3.67
N LYS A 107 6.62 31.42 4.41
CA LYS A 107 7.78 30.54 4.24
C LYS A 107 7.45 29.07 4.53
N LEU A 108 6.56 28.81 5.50
CA LEU A 108 6.11 27.47 5.85
C LEU A 108 5.29 26.84 4.73
N ILE A 109 4.32 27.60 4.20
CA ILE A 109 3.45 27.22 3.09
C ILE A 109 4.30 26.94 1.85
N LEU A 110 5.26 27.82 1.53
CA LEU A 110 6.18 27.64 0.41
C LEU A 110 7.01 26.35 0.57
N LEU A 111 7.48 26.06 1.79
CA LEU A 111 8.19 24.82 2.10
C LEU A 111 7.25 23.62 1.89
N LEU A 112 6.03 23.63 2.43
CA LEU A 112 5.07 22.54 2.26
C LEU A 112 4.67 22.34 0.80
N MET A 113 4.47 23.40 0.00
CA MET A 113 4.16 23.29 -1.43
C MET A 113 5.32 22.69 -2.21
N ARG A 114 6.56 23.14 -1.96
CA ARG A 114 7.77 22.59 -2.62
C ARG A 114 7.97 21.13 -2.24
N MET A 115 7.65 20.78 -1.01
CA MET A 115 7.67 19.40 -0.52
C MET A 115 6.52 18.57 -1.09
N ASN A 116 5.30 19.11 -1.21
CA ASN A 116 4.18 18.43 -1.86
C ASN A 116 4.51 18.15 -3.31
N THR A 117 5.15 19.08 -4.03
CA THR A 117 5.59 18.87 -5.41
C THR A 117 6.65 17.77 -5.49
N ALA A 118 7.63 17.75 -4.59
CA ALA A 118 8.63 16.67 -4.51
C ALA A 118 8.02 15.32 -4.06
N CYS A 119 7.03 15.36 -3.17
CA CYS A 119 6.33 14.22 -2.61
C CYS A 119 5.19 13.72 -3.53
N ASP A 120 4.73 14.52 -4.50
CA ASP A 120 3.78 14.11 -5.53
C ASP A 120 4.44 13.29 -6.62
N ASN A 121 5.70 13.60 -6.93
CA ASN A 121 6.59 12.67 -7.63
C ASN A 121 6.83 11.38 -6.82
N LEU A 122 6.60 11.44 -5.50
CA LEU A 122 6.69 10.32 -4.55
C LEU A 122 5.33 9.69 -4.21
N LYS A 123 4.21 10.13 -4.82
CA LYS A 123 3.00 9.28 -4.88
C LYS A 123 3.51 7.93 -5.37
N LEU A 124 3.19 6.84 -4.67
CA LEU A 124 3.56 5.48 -5.06
C LEU A 124 2.85 5.10 -6.36
N LYS A 125 3.27 5.74 -7.45
CA LYS A 125 3.15 5.23 -8.80
C LYS A 125 4.20 4.13 -8.89
N VAL A 126 3.77 2.89 -8.66
CA VAL A 126 4.56 1.71 -9.05
C VAL A 126 4.76 1.72 -10.57
N THR A 127 3.83 2.34 -11.29
CA THR A 127 3.82 2.50 -12.74
C THR A 127 2.97 3.74 -13.07
N PRO A 128 3.21 4.48 -14.17
CA PRO A 128 2.54 5.76 -14.46
C PRO A 128 1.00 5.72 -14.49
N SER A 129 0.37 4.54 -14.50
CA SER A 129 -1.06 4.35 -14.66
C SER A 129 -1.79 3.64 -13.50
N LYS A 130 -1.11 3.20 -12.42
CA LYS A 130 -1.80 2.42 -11.37
C LYS A 130 -1.28 2.74 -9.96
N ASN A 131 -2.16 3.31 -9.15
CA ASN A 131 -1.94 3.47 -7.71
C ASN A 131 -1.98 2.09 -7.05
N ILE A 132 -1.15 1.87 -6.02
CA ILE A 132 -1.30 0.73 -5.11
C ILE A 132 -2.58 0.99 -4.32
N ASP A 133 -3.66 0.41 -4.79
CA ASP A 133 -4.99 0.73 -4.32
C ASP A 133 -5.77 -0.57 -4.19
N LEU A 134 -6.78 -0.59 -3.30
CA LEU A 134 -7.73 -1.70 -3.15
C LEU A 134 -8.17 -2.36 -4.48
N PRO A 135 -8.45 -1.61 -5.57
CA PRO A 135 -8.79 -2.20 -6.87
C PRO A 135 -7.67 -3.02 -7.53
N MET A 136 -6.40 -2.76 -7.22
CA MET A 136 -5.28 -3.58 -7.72
C MET A 136 -5.28 -4.96 -7.05
N LEU A 137 -5.52 -5.01 -5.74
CA LEU A 137 -5.69 -6.26 -5.00
C LEU A 137 -6.93 -7.04 -5.48
N ALA A 138 -8.05 -6.35 -5.69
CA ALA A 138 -9.26 -6.95 -6.25
C ALA A 138 -9.03 -7.54 -7.66
N ASN A 139 -8.24 -6.87 -8.50
CA ASN A 139 -7.86 -7.40 -9.81
C ASN A 139 -6.97 -8.64 -9.71
N VAL A 140 -6.01 -8.67 -8.76
CA VAL A 140 -5.17 -9.86 -8.54
C VAL A 140 -6.03 -11.05 -8.12
N ILE A 141 -6.95 -10.85 -7.16
CA ILE A 141 -7.89 -11.89 -6.71
C ILE A 141 -8.76 -12.39 -7.89
N ARG A 142 -9.29 -11.47 -8.70
CA ARG A 142 -10.11 -11.82 -9.88
C ARG A 142 -9.32 -12.65 -10.89
N SER A 143 -8.08 -12.27 -11.17
CA SER A 143 -7.21 -13.03 -12.09
C SER A 143 -6.88 -14.42 -11.53
N SER A 144 -6.54 -14.52 -10.23
CA SER A 144 -6.30 -15.80 -9.57
C SER A 144 -7.52 -16.73 -9.67
N TYR A 145 -8.71 -16.21 -9.37
CA TYR A 145 -9.95 -16.98 -9.48
C TYR A 145 -10.24 -17.41 -10.93
N SER A 146 -10.03 -16.52 -11.90
CA SER A 146 -10.19 -16.84 -13.32
C SER A 146 -9.26 -18.00 -13.74
N ILE A 147 -7.98 -17.97 -13.35
CA ILE A 147 -7.02 -19.04 -13.68
C ILE A 147 -7.45 -20.35 -13.02
N LEU A 148 -7.83 -20.33 -11.74
CA LEU A 148 -8.30 -21.51 -11.02
C LEU A 148 -9.56 -22.10 -11.66
N SER A 149 -10.52 -21.26 -12.06
CA SER A 149 -11.76 -21.72 -12.69
C SER A 149 -11.50 -22.46 -14.00
N VAL A 150 -10.56 -21.99 -14.83
CA VAL A 150 -10.18 -22.65 -16.09
C VAL A 150 -9.50 -24.00 -15.82
N ILE A 151 -8.64 -24.08 -14.80
CA ILE A 151 -7.95 -25.33 -14.43
C ILE A 151 -8.95 -26.37 -13.92
N ILE A 152 -9.89 -25.97 -13.07
CA ILE A 152 -10.92 -26.87 -12.53
C ILE A 152 -11.83 -27.35 -13.66
N ASN A 153 -12.26 -26.45 -14.56
CA ASN A 153 -13.17 -26.80 -15.64
C ASN A 153 -12.52 -27.68 -16.73
N ARG A 154 -11.19 -27.69 -16.87
CA ARG A 154 -10.48 -28.62 -17.76
C ARG A 154 -10.42 -30.06 -17.27
N LYS A 155 -10.70 -30.30 -15.98
CA LYS A 155 -10.58 -31.63 -15.36
C LYS A 155 -11.91 -32.40 -15.34
N ASN A 156 -13.00 -31.76 -15.78
CA ASN A 156 -14.35 -32.31 -15.91
C ASN A 156 -14.67 -32.54 -17.39
#